data_AF-A0A850R7M2-F1
#
_entry.id   AF-A0A850R7M2-F1
#
_cell.length_a   1.000
_cell.length_b   1.000
_cell.length_c   1.000
_cell.angle_alpha   90.00
_cell.angle_beta   90.00
_cell.angle_gamma   90.00
#
_symmetry.space_group_name_H-M   'P 1'
#
loop_
_entity.id
_entity.type
_entity.pdbx_description
1 polymer ?
#
loop_
_entity_poly.entity_id
_entity_poly.type
_entity_poly.pdbx_seq_one_letter_code
_entity_poly.pdbx_strand_id
1 'polypeptide(L)'
;MLSFDAQSIPSPLAIRECARPRFDTDLEALKDWLAGLRTRGGRQAGPALVLALESLRKAELSASRRLSILSLLKVPVLKTCAGLPKPYTDEAGETDGARGLTMEQRLGRLMFVNLDRALHQLDKEHPVPNERRQHQRLWLIRNLFRFANRQIRYAILWKKTPPAGTWRDLHELHLYLTSRRPTSLWDLDERPETIGEFDHEIEYKTLLLLGLAAKLKDSAPQSEYFMDGLPAWAVQTRLEDPHTMLGRLRLFIVEVSADEPPRQLMGSLDTAFRGWVLRPPYPYIHELESGPFGASVFGGRPLGLESL
;
A
#
# COMPACT_ATOMS: atom_id res chain seq x y z
N MET A 1 -40.50 -12.00 40.21
CA MET A 1 -40.44 -12.37 38.77
C MET A 1 -39.87 -11.18 38.02
N LEU A 2 -38.59 -11.23 37.65
CA LEU A 2 -37.94 -10.20 36.84
C LEU A 2 -37.75 -10.77 35.44
N SER A 3 -38.50 -10.24 34.47
CA SER A 3 -38.37 -10.57 33.06
C SER A 3 -37.01 -10.08 32.58
N PHE A 4 -36.13 -11.02 32.26
CA PHE A 4 -34.87 -10.75 31.56
C PHE A 4 -35.22 -10.58 30.08
N ASP A 5 -35.51 -9.35 29.65
CA ASP A 5 -35.55 -9.01 28.23
C ASP A 5 -34.12 -9.09 27.70
N ALA A 6 -33.72 -10.28 27.27
CA ALA A 6 -32.53 -10.47 26.49
C ALA A 6 -32.68 -9.61 25.22
N GLN A 7 -31.86 -8.56 25.10
CA GLN A 7 -31.72 -7.82 23.87
C GLN A 7 -31.35 -8.80 22.76
N SER A 8 -32.35 -9.13 21.95
CA SER A 8 -32.21 -10.08 20.85
C SER A 8 -31.01 -9.69 19.99
N ILE A 9 -30.07 -10.63 19.88
CA ILE A 9 -28.96 -10.55 18.93
C ILE A 9 -29.60 -10.34 17.54
N PRO A 10 -29.29 -9.26 16.81
CA PRO A 10 -29.94 -8.99 15.53
C PRO A 10 -29.66 -10.16 14.58
N SER A 11 -30.71 -10.66 13.95
CA SER A 11 -30.64 -11.85 13.10
C SER A 11 -29.61 -11.65 11.97
N PRO A 12 -28.91 -12.72 11.52
CA PRO A 12 -28.00 -12.64 10.38
C PRO A 12 -28.67 -12.15 9.09
N LEU A 13 -30.01 -12.25 9.01
CA LEU A 13 -30.83 -11.74 7.93
C LEU A 13 -31.10 -10.23 8.04
N ALA A 14 -31.27 -9.68 9.25
CA ALA A 14 -31.33 -8.23 9.46
C ALA A 14 -30.00 -7.53 9.12
N ILE A 15 -28.87 -8.24 9.27
CA ILE A 15 -27.55 -7.78 8.79
C ILE A 15 -27.48 -7.78 7.26
N ARG A 16 -28.17 -8.70 6.58
CA ARG A 16 -28.27 -8.75 5.10
C ARG A 16 -29.25 -7.70 4.53
N GLU A 17 -30.28 -7.34 5.29
CA GLU A 17 -31.28 -6.34 4.91
C GLU A 17 -30.88 -4.90 5.27
N CYS A 18 -29.73 -4.71 5.93
CA CYS A 18 -29.01 -3.44 5.97
C CYS A 18 -28.35 -3.15 4.60
N ALA A 19 -29.22 -2.98 3.60
CA ALA A 19 -29.08 -2.34 2.31
C ALA A 19 -27.65 -2.18 1.78
N ARG A 20 -27.23 -3.09 0.89
CA ARG A 20 -26.13 -2.80 -0.03
C ARG A 20 -26.53 -1.57 -0.85
N PRO A 21 -25.69 -0.51 -0.95
CA PRO A 21 -26.00 0.61 -1.81
C PRO A 21 -26.08 0.13 -3.26
N ARG A 22 -27.14 0.51 -3.97
CA ARG A 22 -27.20 0.37 -5.43
C ARG A 22 -26.31 1.46 -6.01
N PHE A 23 -25.27 1.07 -6.75
CA PHE A 23 -24.33 2.05 -7.29
C PHE A 23 -24.82 2.75 -8.56
N ASP A 24 -25.85 2.16 -9.19
CA ASP A 24 -26.52 2.66 -10.39
C ASP A 24 -27.57 3.74 -10.09
N THR A 25 -28.01 3.87 -8.83
CA THR A 25 -28.98 4.91 -8.39
C THR A 25 -28.28 6.23 -8.05
N ASP A 26 -29.01 7.28 -7.65
CA ASP A 26 -28.41 8.59 -7.36
C ASP A 26 -27.31 8.57 -6.26
N LEU A 27 -26.32 9.48 -6.34
CA LEU A 27 -25.26 9.65 -5.35
C LEU A 27 -25.80 10.11 -3.99
N GLU A 28 -26.93 10.81 -3.95
CA GLU A 28 -27.56 11.22 -2.70
C GLU A 28 -27.97 10.01 -1.85
N ALA A 29 -28.51 8.95 -2.47
CA ALA A 29 -28.82 7.71 -1.76
C ALA A 29 -27.59 7.05 -1.12
N LEU A 30 -26.42 7.16 -1.77
CA LEU A 30 -25.16 6.70 -1.18
C LEU A 30 -24.73 7.56 0.01
N LYS A 31 -24.92 8.88 -0.05
CA LYS A 31 -24.63 9.80 1.07
C LYS A 31 -25.55 9.52 2.26
N ASP A 32 -26.83 9.32 2.02
CA ASP A 32 -27.81 9.01 3.06
C ASP A 32 -27.48 7.68 3.75
N TRP A 33 -27.13 6.67 2.95
CA TRP A 33 -26.65 5.39 3.48
C TRP A 33 -25.40 5.55 4.33
N LEU A 34 -24.41 6.34 3.88
CA LEU A 34 -23.20 6.65 4.65
C LEU A 34 -23.50 7.40 5.95
N ALA A 35 -24.46 8.33 5.95
CA ALA A 35 -24.92 9.03 7.14
C ALA A 35 -25.55 8.05 8.14
N GLY A 36 -26.38 7.12 7.65
CA GLY A 36 -26.97 6.04 8.46
C GLY A 36 -25.94 5.06 9.03
N LEU A 37 -24.81 4.82 8.35
CA LEU A 37 -23.72 4.03 8.92
C LEU A 37 -22.97 4.76 10.04
N ARG A 38 -22.83 6.09 9.93
CA ARG A 38 -22.16 6.90 10.96
C ARG A 38 -22.90 6.83 12.29
N THR A 39 -24.24 6.80 12.28
CA THR A 39 -25.05 6.74 13.51
C THR A 39 -25.01 5.36 14.18
N ARG A 40 -24.75 4.30 13.43
CA ARG A 40 -24.69 2.89 13.91
C ARG A 40 -23.35 2.48 14.51
N GLY A 41 -22.32 3.31 14.39
CA GLY A 41 -20.99 3.09 15.00
C GLY A 41 -20.05 2.16 14.22
N GLY A 42 -18.76 2.18 14.61
CA GLY A 42 -17.66 1.56 13.85
C GLY A 42 -17.73 0.04 13.70
N ARG A 43 -18.34 -0.68 14.66
CA ARG A 43 -18.47 -2.15 14.63
C ARG A 43 -19.39 -2.66 13.52
N GLN A 44 -20.44 -1.90 13.18
CA GLN A 44 -21.36 -2.25 12.10
C GLN A 44 -20.92 -1.66 10.75
N ALA A 45 -20.21 -0.53 10.76
CA ALA A 45 -19.74 0.13 9.54
C ALA A 45 -18.71 -0.72 8.76
N GLY A 46 -17.83 -1.46 9.44
CA GLY A 46 -16.78 -2.26 8.79
C GLY A 46 -17.33 -3.31 7.80
N PRO A 47 -18.14 -4.28 8.26
CA PRO A 47 -18.74 -5.29 7.39
C PRO A 47 -19.58 -4.70 6.26
N ALA A 48 -20.34 -3.65 6.52
CA ALA A 48 -21.16 -2.98 5.50
C ALA A 48 -20.30 -2.34 4.38
N LEU A 49 -19.20 -1.67 4.75
CA LEU A 49 -18.25 -1.10 3.80
C LEU A 49 -17.52 -2.17 2.99
N VAL A 50 -17.16 -3.31 3.60
CA VAL A 50 -16.58 -4.45 2.88
C VAL A 50 -17.54 -4.93 1.78
N LEU A 51 -18.79 -5.21 2.15
CA LEU A 51 -19.79 -5.67 1.19
C LEU A 51 -20.03 -4.65 0.07
N ALA A 52 -20.04 -3.36 0.40
CA ALA A 52 -20.18 -2.28 -0.58
C ALA A 52 -18.98 -2.20 -1.55
N LEU A 53 -17.74 -2.31 -1.05
CA LEU A 53 -16.56 -2.29 -1.92
C LEU A 53 -16.46 -3.55 -2.80
N GLU A 54 -16.92 -4.70 -2.30
CA GLU A 54 -17.03 -5.94 -3.08
C GLU A 54 -18.09 -5.84 -4.19
N SER A 55 -19.25 -5.27 -3.90
CA SER A 55 -20.27 -5.04 -4.94
C SER A 55 -19.80 -3.97 -5.94
N LEU A 56 -19.10 -2.92 -5.49
CA LEU A 56 -18.56 -1.89 -6.38
C LEU A 56 -17.54 -2.49 -7.34
N ARG A 57 -16.70 -3.42 -6.85
CA ARG A 57 -15.74 -4.14 -7.68
C ARG A 57 -16.43 -4.92 -8.80
N LYS A 58 -17.63 -5.46 -8.58
CA LYS A 58 -18.38 -6.24 -9.58
C LYS A 58 -19.28 -5.40 -10.48
N ALA A 59 -19.67 -4.21 -10.03
CA ALA A 59 -20.55 -3.32 -10.79
C ALA A 59 -19.90 -2.83 -12.09
N GLU A 60 -20.70 -2.75 -13.14
CA GLU A 60 -20.34 -2.15 -14.42
C GLU A 60 -20.71 -0.67 -14.41
N LEU A 61 -19.70 0.18 -14.23
CA LEU A 61 -19.86 1.63 -14.09
C LEU A 61 -18.82 2.32 -14.98
N SER A 62 -19.14 3.51 -15.46
CA SER A 62 -18.17 4.40 -16.10
C SER A 62 -17.06 4.82 -15.12
N ALA A 63 -15.89 5.19 -15.64
CA ALA A 63 -14.76 5.64 -14.81
C ALA A 63 -15.14 6.82 -13.90
N SER A 64 -15.87 7.80 -14.46
CA SER A 64 -16.32 8.99 -13.73
C SER A 64 -17.24 8.65 -12.55
N ARG A 65 -18.22 7.76 -12.78
CA ARG A 65 -19.16 7.32 -11.75
C ARG A 65 -18.45 6.54 -10.64
N ARG A 66 -17.57 5.61 -11.00
CA ARG A 66 -16.76 4.85 -10.03
C ARG A 66 -15.90 5.78 -9.19
N LEU A 67 -15.26 6.78 -9.79
CA LEU A 67 -14.44 7.76 -9.07
C LEU A 67 -15.27 8.57 -8.08
N SER A 68 -16.46 9.05 -8.47
CA SER A 68 -17.36 9.77 -7.56
C SER A 68 -17.80 8.92 -6.36
N ILE A 69 -18.06 7.63 -6.57
CA ILE A 69 -18.40 6.72 -5.47
C ILE A 69 -17.18 6.51 -4.55
N LEU A 70 -16.00 6.27 -5.12
CA LEU A 70 -14.77 6.05 -4.35
C LEU A 70 -14.36 7.29 -3.54
N SER A 71 -14.58 8.49 -4.07
CA SER A 71 -14.29 9.73 -3.34
C SER A 71 -15.19 9.90 -2.11
N LEU A 72 -16.46 9.51 -2.20
CA LEU A 72 -17.40 9.48 -1.06
C LEU A 72 -17.04 8.39 -0.05
N LEU A 73 -16.60 7.21 -0.51
CA LEU A 73 -16.24 6.08 0.36
C LEU A 73 -14.90 6.25 1.09
N LYS A 74 -13.96 7.04 0.53
CA LYS A 74 -12.61 7.21 1.07
C LYS A 74 -12.60 7.58 2.57
N VAL A 75 -13.31 8.63 2.96
CA VAL A 75 -13.29 9.14 4.34
C VAL A 75 -13.94 8.14 5.31
N PRO A 76 -15.15 7.60 5.04
CA PRO A 76 -15.73 6.52 5.84
C PRO A 76 -14.78 5.33 6.04
N VAL A 77 -14.16 4.83 4.96
CA VAL A 77 -13.22 3.70 5.03
C VAL A 77 -12.04 4.02 5.95
N LEU A 78 -11.43 5.19 5.81
CA LEU A 78 -10.30 5.60 6.64
C LEU A 78 -10.69 5.78 8.11
N LYS A 79 -11.87 6.36 8.38
CA LYS A 79 -12.39 6.51 9.75
C LYS A 79 -12.66 5.16 10.40
N THR A 80 -13.28 4.23 9.67
CA THR A 80 -13.48 2.86 10.17
C THR A 80 -12.14 2.19 10.44
N CYS A 81 -11.17 2.28 9.54
CA CYS A 81 -9.82 1.72 9.77
C CYS A 81 -9.11 2.33 10.99
N ALA A 82 -9.33 3.60 11.29
CA ALA A 82 -8.76 4.25 12.48
C ALA A 82 -9.44 3.81 13.78
N GLY A 83 -10.74 3.50 13.75
CA GLY A 83 -11.52 3.08 14.92
C GLY A 83 -11.53 1.57 15.19
N LEU A 84 -10.87 0.76 14.37
CA LEU A 84 -10.77 -0.69 14.58
C LEU A 84 -9.70 -1.01 15.65
N PRO A 85 -9.94 -2.02 16.51
CA PRO A 85 -8.95 -2.45 17.49
C PRO A 85 -7.70 -2.96 16.79
N LYS A 86 -6.53 -2.59 17.33
CA LYS A 86 -5.25 -3.07 16.83
C LYS A 86 -4.92 -4.42 17.49
N PRO A 87 -4.38 -5.39 16.75
CA PRO A 87 -4.06 -6.69 17.31
C PRO A 87 -2.94 -6.55 18.34
N TYR A 88 -3.18 -6.95 19.60
CA TYR A 88 -2.14 -6.94 20.63
C TYR A 88 -1.07 -8.00 20.30
N THR A 89 0.19 -7.67 20.60
CA THR A 89 1.37 -8.51 20.34
C THR A 89 1.52 -9.72 21.28
N ASP A 90 0.75 -9.79 22.38
CA ASP A 90 0.93 -10.80 23.43
C ASP A 90 0.03 -12.04 23.30
N GLU A 91 -0.88 -12.09 22.31
CA GLU A 91 -1.59 -13.33 21.95
C GLU A 91 -0.76 -14.19 20.97
N ALA A 92 0.57 -14.10 21.04
CA ALA A 92 1.48 -15.06 20.43
C ALA A 92 1.59 -16.33 21.29
N GLY A 93 0.45 -16.87 21.71
CA GLY A 93 0.35 -18.27 22.12
C GLY A 93 0.52 -19.12 20.86
N GLU A 94 1.44 -20.09 20.93
CA GLU A 94 1.94 -20.97 19.85
C GLU A 94 0.89 -21.89 19.19
N THR A 95 -0.37 -21.53 19.25
CA THR A 95 -1.45 -22.18 18.54
C THR A 95 -2.18 -21.12 17.73
N ASP A 96 -2.13 -21.29 16.41
CA ASP A 96 -2.94 -20.58 15.43
C ASP A 96 -2.29 -19.32 14.85
N GLY A 97 -1.53 -19.51 13.76
CA GLY A 97 -1.54 -18.55 12.66
C GLY A 97 -2.98 -18.39 12.17
N ALA A 98 -3.79 -17.63 12.92
CA ALA A 98 -5.25 -17.52 12.81
C ALA A 98 -5.68 -16.77 11.53
N ARG A 99 -5.43 -17.43 10.39
CA ARG A 99 -6.31 -17.74 9.26
C ARG A 99 -7.21 -16.65 8.64
N GLY A 100 -6.90 -15.36 8.80
CA GLY A 100 -7.66 -14.33 8.09
C GLY A 100 -7.00 -12.96 8.03
N LEU A 101 -7.30 -12.22 6.95
CA LEU A 101 -7.01 -10.80 6.87
C LEU A 101 -7.81 -10.04 7.93
N THR A 102 -7.18 -9.08 8.60
CA THR A 102 -7.91 -8.19 9.50
C THR A 102 -8.92 -7.35 8.72
N MET A 103 -9.94 -6.82 9.41
CA MET A 103 -10.95 -5.97 8.76
C MET A 103 -10.31 -4.74 8.09
N GLU A 104 -9.30 -4.14 8.71
CA GLU A 104 -8.54 -3.01 8.15
C GLU A 104 -7.77 -3.44 6.88
N GLN A 105 -7.14 -4.62 6.91
CA GLN A 105 -6.46 -5.19 5.76
C GLN A 105 -7.43 -5.45 4.60
N ARG A 106 -8.60 -6.03 4.88
CA ARG A 106 -9.65 -6.28 3.89
C ARG A 106 -10.19 -4.99 3.26
N LEU A 107 -10.53 -4.00 4.08
CA LEU A 107 -11.03 -2.70 3.61
C LEU A 107 -10.01 -1.99 2.73
N GLY A 108 -8.75 -1.89 3.17
CA GLY A 108 -7.73 -1.22 2.38
C GLY A 108 -7.39 -1.97 1.09
N ARG A 109 -7.37 -3.32 1.10
CA ARG A 109 -7.17 -4.11 -0.12
C ARG A 109 -8.28 -3.88 -1.13
N LEU A 110 -9.55 -3.94 -0.70
CA LEU A 110 -10.70 -3.70 -1.58
C LEU A 110 -10.73 -2.26 -2.12
N MET A 111 -10.35 -1.28 -1.30
CA MET A 111 -10.25 0.10 -1.73
C MET A 111 -9.14 0.28 -2.79
N PHE A 112 -7.96 -0.31 -2.56
CA PHE A 112 -6.85 -0.28 -3.52
C PHE A 112 -7.27 -0.88 -4.87
N VAL A 113 -7.84 -2.09 -4.89
CA VAL A 113 -8.26 -2.76 -6.14
C VAL A 113 -9.31 -1.95 -6.90
N ASN A 114 -10.26 -1.32 -6.20
CA ASN A 114 -11.26 -0.47 -6.86
C ASN A 114 -10.66 0.83 -7.41
N LEU A 115 -9.72 1.45 -6.70
CA LEU A 115 -8.99 2.63 -7.18
C LEU A 115 -8.15 2.30 -8.41
N ASP A 116 -7.49 1.14 -8.40
CA ASP A 116 -6.63 0.70 -9.48
C ASP A 116 -7.44 0.42 -10.75
N ARG A 117 -8.58 -0.27 -10.58
CA ARG A 117 -9.56 -0.45 -11.68
C ARG A 117 -10.06 0.90 -12.20
N ALA A 118 -10.37 1.86 -11.31
CA ALA A 118 -10.83 3.18 -11.73
C ALA A 118 -9.77 3.94 -12.53
N LEU A 119 -8.49 3.82 -12.16
CA LEU A 119 -7.36 4.41 -12.89
C LEU A 119 -7.25 3.83 -14.29
N HIS A 120 -7.23 2.50 -14.41
CA HIS A 120 -7.17 1.83 -15.70
C HIS A 120 -8.38 2.14 -16.60
N GLN A 121 -9.58 2.24 -16.01
CA GLN A 121 -10.79 2.64 -16.75
C GLN A 121 -10.69 4.09 -17.24
N LEU A 122 -10.26 5.02 -16.38
CA LEU A 122 -10.09 6.43 -16.74
C LEU A 122 -9.08 6.60 -17.87
N ASP A 123 -7.92 5.93 -17.77
CA ASP A 123 -6.84 5.99 -18.75
C ASP A 123 -7.18 5.27 -20.07
N LYS A 124 -8.15 4.35 -20.06
CA LYS A 124 -8.69 3.70 -21.26
C LYS A 124 -9.75 4.57 -21.94
N GLU A 125 -10.66 5.16 -21.17
CA GLU A 125 -11.71 6.05 -21.68
C GLU A 125 -11.11 7.36 -22.22
N HIS A 126 -10.00 7.83 -21.65
CA HIS A 126 -9.39 9.12 -21.97
C HIS A 126 -7.86 9.02 -22.16
N PRO A 127 -7.37 8.51 -23.31
CA PRO A 127 -5.94 8.41 -23.60
C PRO A 127 -5.21 9.75 -23.56
N VAL A 128 -5.91 10.83 -23.97
CA VAL A 128 -5.43 12.22 -23.86
C VAL A 128 -6.35 12.95 -22.86
N PRO A 129 -5.97 13.01 -21.57
CA PRO A 129 -6.79 13.65 -20.55
C PRO A 129 -6.72 15.17 -20.66
N ASN A 130 -7.87 15.84 -20.48
CA ASN A 130 -7.89 17.28 -20.21
C ASN A 130 -7.49 17.54 -18.74
N GLU A 131 -7.30 18.82 -18.37
CA GLU A 131 -6.89 19.20 -17.01
C GLU A 131 -7.75 18.56 -15.92
N ARG A 132 -9.08 18.61 -16.04
CA ARG A 132 -9.99 18.02 -15.05
C ARG A 132 -9.75 16.52 -14.88
N ARG A 133 -9.53 15.78 -15.97
CA ARG A 133 -9.22 14.34 -15.95
C ARG A 133 -7.83 14.08 -15.38
N GLN A 134 -6.87 14.97 -15.64
CA GLN A 134 -5.53 14.88 -15.04
C GLN A 134 -5.59 15.03 -13.52
N HIS A 135 -6.38 15.96 -13.00
CA HIS A 135 -6.62 16.10 -11.55
C HIS A 135 -7.27 14.85 -10.95
N GLN A 136 -8.25 14.26 -11.65
CA GLN A 136 -8.89 12.99 -11.25
C GLN A 136 -7.89 11.83 -11.23
N ARG A 137 -7.03 11.74 -12.25
CA ARG A 137 -5.97 10.75 -12.35
C ARG A 137 -4.96 10.89 -11.21
N LEU A 138 -4.49 12.11 -10.95
CA LEU A 138 -3.58 12.40 -9.83
C LEU A 138 -4.23 12.04 -8.48
N TRP A 139 -5.51 12.33 -8.30
CA TRP A 139 -6.25 11.93 -7.11
C TRP A 139 -6.27 10.39 -6.94
N LEU A 140 -6.51 9.63 -8.00
CA LEU A 140 -6.49 8.16 -7.94
C LEU A 140 -5.11 7.64 -7.53
N ILE A 141 -4.05 8.14 -8.17
CA ILE A 141 -2.66 7.73 -7.89
C ILE A 141 -2.28 8.03 -6.44
N ARG A 142 -2.54 9.26 -5.96
CA ARG A 142 -2.32 9.65 -4.56
C ARG A 142 -2.99 8.70 -3.58
N ASN A 143 -4.24 8.30 -3.86
CA ASN A 143 -4.97 7.41 -2.97
C ASN A 143 -4.51 5.96 -3.08
N LEU A 144 -4.07 5.47 -4.24
CA LEU A 144 -3.45 4.15 -4.38
C LEU A 144 -2.23 4.01 -3.47
N PHE A 145 -1.28 4.95 -3.55
CA PHE A 145 -0.11 4.95 -2.68
C PHE A 145 -0.48 5.13 -1.21
N ARG A 146 -1.48 5.96 -0.89
CA ARG A 146 -1.98 6.10 0.49
C ARG A 146 -2.50 4.78 1.07
N PHE A 147 -3.29 4.03 0.31
CA PHE A 147 -3.82 2.74 0.78
C PHE A 147 -2.74 1.66 0.81
N ALA A 148 -1.83 1.61 -0.16
CA ALA A 148 -0.67 0.72 -0.14
C ALA A 148 0.24 0.99 1.07
N ASN A 149 0.57 2.25 1.32
CA ASN A 149 1.36 2.69 2.49
C ASN A 149 0.69 2.26 3.80
N ARG A 150 -0.62 2.50 3.92
CA ARG A 150 -1.35 2.07 5.12
C ARG A 150 -1.30 0.56 5.32
N GLN A 151 -1.48 -0.23 4.25
CA GLN A 151 -1.42 -1.70 4.32
C GLN A 151 -0.03 -2.20 4.75
N ILE A 152 1.02 -1.69 4.10
CA ILE A 152 2.41 -2.09 4.38
C ILE A 152 2.82 -1.67 5.79
N ARG A 153 2.56 -0.42 6.19
CA ARG A 153 2.84 0.05 7.56
C ARG A 153 2.07 -0.75 8.59
N TYR A 154 0.79 -1.05 8.35
CA TYR A 154 0.00 -1.87 9.27
C TYR A 154 0.61 -3.27 9.43
N ALA A 155 0.96 -3.92 8.32
CA ALA A 155 1.59 -5.24 8.34
C ALA A 155 2.90 -5.23 9.14
N ILE A 156 3.76 -4.24 8.91
CA ILE A 156 5.05 -4.12 9.59
C ILE A 156 4.88 -3.82 11.08
N LEU A 157 4.12 -2.78 11.43
CA LEU A 157 4.00 -2.33 12.83
C LEU A 157 3.35 -3.39 13.73
N TRP A 158 2.39 -4.13 13.19
CA TRP A 158 1.62 -5.13 13.94
C TRP A 158 2.08 -6.57 13.67
N LYS A 159 3.23 -6.75 13.02
CA LYS A 159 3.82 -8.06 12.67
C LYS A 159 2.80 -9.01 12.02
N LYS A 160 1.99 -8.48 11.11
CA LYS A 160 1.02 -9.24 10.32
C LYS A 160 1.53 -9.40 8.89
N THR A 161 1.15 -10.49 8.25
CA THR A 161 1.40 -10.65 6.82
C THR A 161 0.54 -9.65 6.03
N PRO A 162 1.11 -8.93 5.05
CA PRO A 162 0.30 -8.10 4.17
C PRO A 162 -0.66 -8.98 3.34
N PRO A 163 -1.80 -8.44 2.88
CA PRO A 163 -2.67 -9.17 1.95
C PRO A 163 -1.90 -9.64 0.72
N ALA A 164 -2.23 -10.84 0.23
CA ALA A 164 -1.64 -11.34 -1.01
C ALA A 164 -1.85 -10.39 -2.20
N GLY A 165 -0.81 -10.22 -2.99
CA GLY A 165 -0.70 -9.30 -4.12
C GLY A 165 -0.40 -7.85 -3.74
N THR A 166 -0.17 -7.52 -2.47
CA THR A 166 0.06 -6.12 -2.07
C THR A 166 1.34 -5.54 -2.68
N TRP A 167 2.43 -6.30 -2.68
CA TRP A 167 3.71 -5.84 -3.23
C TRP A 167 3.72 -5.96 -4.74
N ARG A 168 3.19 -7.06 -5.28
CA ARG A 168 3.08 -7.25 -6.73
C ARG A 168 2.29 -6.11 -7.37
N ASP A 169 1.10 -5.80 -6.85
CA ASP A 169 0.27 -4.73 -7.39
C ASP A 169 0.93 -3.36 -7.24
N LEU A 170 1.72 -3.14 -6.18
CA LEU A 170 2.50 -1.91 -6.01
C LEU A 170 3.60 -1.79 -7.09
N HIS A 171 4.31 -2.88 -7.38
CA HIS A 171 5.34 -2.94 -8.42
C HIS A 171 4.74 -2.75 -9.82
N GLU A 172 3.62 -3.41 -10.09
CA GLU A 172 2.87 -3.27 -11.35
C GLU A 172 2.31 -1.85 -11.52
N LEU A 173 1.79 -1.23 -10.46
CA LEU A 173 1.36 0.16 -10.48
C LEU A 173 2.51 1.11 -10.82
N HIS A 174 3.69 0.92 -10.22
CA HIS A 174 4.85 1.75 -10.54
C HIS A 174 5.23 1.60 -12.02
N LEU A 175 5.35 0.36 -12.53
CA LEU A 175 5.60 0.11 -13.95
C LEU A 175 4.56 0.75 -14.86
N TYR A 176 3.29 0.63 -14.51
CA TYR A 176 2.18 1.21 -15.25
C TYR A 176 2.33 2.74 -15.36
N LEU A 177 2.65 3.41 -14.25
CA LEU A 177 2.81 4.86 -14.23
C LEU A 177 4.07 5.35 -14.94
N THR A 178 5.18 4.61 -14.86
CA THR A 178 6.42 4.96 -15.55
C THR A 178 6.33 4.74 -17.06
N SER A 179 5.68 3.66 -17.51
CA SER A 179 5.51 3.35 -18.94
C SER A 179 4.50 4.25 -19.65
N ARG A 180 3.47 4.73 -18.94
CA ARG A 180 2.46 5.66 -19.46
C ARG A 180 2.81 7.14 -19.26
N ARG A 181 4.07 7.50 -19.05
CA ARG A 181 4.45 8.92 -19.08
C ARG A 181 3.89 9.52 -20.38
N PRO A 182 3.04 10.57 -20.31
CA PRO A 182 2.56 11.23 -21.51
C PRO A 182 3.82 11.69 -22.22
N THR A 183 4.17 11.00 -23.30
CA THR A 183 5.14 11.50 -24.25
C THR A 183 4.44 12.69 -24.87
N SER A 184 4.56 13.86 -24.23
CA SER A 184 4.62 15.10 -24.96
C SER A 184 5.80 14.90 -25.91
N LEU A 185 5.53 14.39 -27.10
CA LEU A 185 6.50 14.29 -28.19
C LEU A 185 6.99 15.68 -28.64
N TRP A 186 6.54 16.75 -27.96
CA TRP A 186 6.78 18.14 -28.30
C TRP A 186 7.49 18.94 -27.19
N ASP A 187 7.62 18.40 -25.96
CA ASP A 187 8.42 19.00 -24.87
C ASP A 187 9.51 18.05 -24.41
N LEU A 188 10.58 17.94 -25.20
CA LEU A 188 11.80 17.23 -24.81
C LEU A 188 12.67 18.07 -23.86
N ASP A 189 12.39 19.37 -23.71
CA ASP A 189 13.21 20.31 -22.92
C ASP A 189 12.54 20.83 -21.63
N GLU A 190 11.23 20.65 -21.45
CA GLU A 190 10.61 20.94 -20.16
C GLU A 190 10.88 19.77 -19.21
N ARG A 191 11.88 19.96 -18.31
CA ARG A 191 11.80 19.28 -17.01
C ARG A 191 10.40 19.56 -16.49
N PRO A 192 9.60 18.52 -16.15
CA PRO A 192 8.28 18.77 -15.63
C PRO A 192 8.47 19.68 -14.43
N GLU A 193 7.95 20.90 -14.52
CA GLU A 193 7.78 21.76 -13.37
C GLU A 193 6.77 21.05 -12.46
N THR A 194 7.25 20.09 -11.66
CA THR A 194 6.55 19.62 -10.47
C THR A 194 6.56 20.78 -9.50
N ILE A 195 5.71 21.77 -9.73
CA ILE A 195 5.39 22.79 -8.76
C ILE A 195 4.58 22.07 -7.66
N GLY A 196 5.31 21.48 -6.72
CA GLY A 196 4.91 21.35 -5.33
C GLY A 196 4.06 20.17 -4.85
N GLU A 197 3.47 19.30 -5.69
CA GLU A 197 2.27 18.61 -5.16
C GLU A 197 2.25 17.08 -4.96
N PHE A 198 2.93 16.18 -5.71
CA PHE A 198 3.04 14.74 -5.38
C PHE A 198 3.89 13.99 -6.42
N ASP A 199 4.87 13.19 -5.98
CA ASP A 199 5.69 12.34 -6.85
C ASP A 199 5.51 10.85 -6.51
N HIS A 200 4.89 10.12 -7.44
CA HIS A 200 4.65 8.68 -7.32
C HIS A 200 5.94 7.84 -7.25
N GLU A 201 7.04 8.31 -7.85
CA GLU A 201 8.32 7.61 -7.80
C GLU A 201 8.92 7.68 -6.39
N ILE A 202 8.84 8.86 -5.75
CA ILE A 202 9.28 9.05 -4.36
C ILE A 202 8.43 8.21 -3.41
N GLU A 203 7.10 8.17 -3.59
CA GLU A 203 6.22 7.34 -2.77
C GLU A 203 6.52 5.84 -2.92
N TYR A 204 6.78 5.40 -4.15
CA TYR A 204 7.18 4.02 -4.41
C TYR A 204 8.50 3.66 -3.70
N LYS A 205 9.54 4.49 -3.87
CA LYS A 205 10.83 4.31 -3.18
C LYS A 205 10.68 4.33 -1.66
N THR A 206 9.83 5.23 -1.13
CA THR A 206 9.52 5.29 0.31
C THR A 206 9.00 3.95 0.83
N LEU A 207 8.07 3.33 0.09
CA LEU A 207 7.53 2.01 0.46
C LEU A 207 8.55 0.88 0.32
N LEU A 208 9.39 0.92 -0.71
CA LEU A 208 10.49 -0.04 -0.86
C LEU A 208 11.48 0.03 0.31
N LEU A 209 11.90 1.23 0.69
CA LEU A 209 12.78 1.46 1.84
C LEU A 209 12.13 1.00 3.15
N LEU A 210 10.84 1.28 3.34
CA LEU A 210 10.13 0.80 4.53
C LEU A 210 10.09 -0.73 4.58
N GLY A 211 9.77 -1.38 3.45
CA GLY A 211 9.74 -2.85 3.35
C GLY A 211 11.11 -3.50 3.54
N LEU A 212 12.16 -2.89 2.99
CA LEU A 212 13.54 -3.36 3.16
C LEU A 212 13.99 -3.25 4.63
N ALA A 213 13.70 -2.12 5.28
CA ALA A 213 14.03 -1.92 6.69
C ALA A 213 13.36 -2.95 7.59
N ALA A 214 12.10 -3.26 7.33
CA ALA A 214 11.38 -4.30 8.05
C ALA A 214 11.93 -5.72 7.83
N LYS A 215 12.68 -5.98 6.75
CA LYS A 215 13.39 -7.26 6.54
C LYS A 215 14.77 -7.29 7.21
N LEU A 216 15.43 -6.15 7.33
CA LEU A 216 16.82 -6.07 7.83
C LEU A 216 16.91 -5.77 9.34
N LYS A 217 16.02 -4.92 9.86
CA LYS A 217 16.01 -4.47 11.26
C LYS A 217 14.57 -4.19 11.70
N ASP A 218 13.92 -5.18 12.31
CA ASP A 218 12.53 -5.11 12.78
C ASP A 218 12.22 -3.90 13.68
N SER A 219 13.21 -3.39 14.40
CA SER A 219 13.06 -2.23 15.29
C SER A 219 13.09 -0.88 14.57
N ALA A 220 13.65 -0.79 13.36
CA ALA A 220 13.79 0.48 12.66
C ALA A 220 12.44 1.13 12.30
N PRO A 221 11.46 0.41 11.73
CA PRO A 221 10.14 0.99 11.43
C PRO A 221 9.31 1.43 12.64
N GLN A 222 9.71 1.07 13.86
CA GLN A 222 9.07 1.49 15.11
C GLN A 222 9.58 2.86 15.60
N SER A 223 10.73 3.30 15.10
CA SER A 223 11.31 4.60 15.44
C SER A 223 10.66 5.73 14.66
N GLU A 224 10.19 6.77 15.37
CA GLU A 224 9.62 7.97 14.75
C GLU A 224 10.67 8.70 13.89
N TYR A 225 11.90 8.82 14.40
CA TYR A 225 13.03 9.39 13.66
C TYR A 225 13.26 8.69 12.32
N PHE A 226 13.22 7.35 12.31
CA PHE A 226 13.37 6.58 11.09
C PHE A 226 12.23 6.86 10.10
N MET A 227 11.00 6.89 10.60
CA MET A 227 9.82 7.15 9.77
C MET A 227 9.81 8.57 9.17
N ASP A 228 10.30 9.56 9.90
CA ASP A 228 10.42 10.95 9.44
C ASP A 228 11.56 11.13 8.42
N GLY A 229 12.62 10.32 8.52
CA GLY A 229 13.74 10.31 7.58
C GLY A 229 13.43 9.64 6.23
N LEU A 230 12.44 8.73 6.18
CA LEU A 230 12.12 7.94 4.99
C LEU A 230 11.90 8.75 3.71
N PRO A 231 11.10 9.83 3.69
CA PRO A 231 10.91 10.62 2.48
C PRO A 231 12.22 11.23 1.96
N ALA A 232 13.07 11.74 2.84
CA ALA A 232 14.36 12.33 2.46
C ALA A 232 15.31 11.28 1.87
N TRP A 233 15.34 10.07 2.43
CA TRP A 233 16.12 8.97 1.86
C TRP A 233 15.54 8.47 0.54
N ALA A 234 14.22 8.47 0.38
CA ALA A 234 13.55 8.07 -0.85
C ALA A 234 13.91 8.99 -2.03
N VAL A 235 14.03 10.30 -1.80
CA VAL A 235 14.50 11.26 -2.82
C VAL A 235 15.88 10.89 -3.36
N GLN A 236 16.79 10.47 -2.48
CA GLN A 236 18.17 10.12 -2.84
C GLN A 236 18.31 8.69 -3.39
N THR A 237 17.29 7.87 -3.23
CA THR A 237 17.30 6.46 -3.62
C THR A 237 17.18 6.31 -5.14
N ARG A 238 17.98 5.40 -5.70
CA ARG A 238 17.98 5.11 -7.14
C ARG A 238 17.43 3.71 -7.41
N LEU A 239 16.70 3.60 -8.51
CA LEU A 239 16.28 2.34 -9.10
C LEU A 239 17.08 2.17 -10.39
N GLU A 240 18.03 1.24 -10.39
CA GLU A 240 18.94 1.01 -11.51
C GLU A 240 18.53 -0.24 -12.30
N ASP A 241 18.80 -0.23 -13.61
CA ASP A 241 18.52 -1.36 -14.50
C ASP A 241 19.42 -2.55 -14.13
N PRO A 242 18.86 -3.75 -13.83
CA PRO A 242 19.63 -4.95 -13.53
C PRO A 242 20.71 -5.29 -14.57
N HIS A 243 20.48 -4.98 -15.85
CA HIS A 243 21.46 -5.27 -16.91
C HIS A 243 22.78 -4.51 -16.72
N THR A 244 22.75 -3.35 -16.08
CA THR A 244 23.94 -2.52 -15.81
C THR A 244 24.70 -2.95 -14.56
N MET A 245 24.18 -3.92 -13.81
CA MET A 245 24.66 -4.32 -12.48
C MET A 245 25.14 -5.77 -12.42
N LEU A 246 25.25 -6.45 -13.57
CA LEU A 246 25.72 -7.84 -13.66
C LEU A 246 27.12 -8.00 -13.04
N GLY A 247 27.33 -9.11 -12.33
CA GLY A 247 28.56 -9.46 -11.63
C GLY A 247 28.80 -8.69 -10.32
N ARG A 248 27.96 -7.69 -9.97
CA ARG A 248 28.10 -6.96 -8.71
C ARG A 248 27.53 -7.74 -7.53
N LEU A 249 28.17 -7.56 -6.38
CA LEU A 249 27.78 -8.16 -5.10
C LEU A 249 26.95 -7.18 -4.26
N ARG A 250 26.33 -7.69 -3.19
CA ARG A 250 25.71 -6.88 -2.12
C ARG A 250 24.62 -5.93 -2.62
N LEU A 251 23.84 -6.39 -3.59
CA LEU A 251 22.75 -5.61 -4.19
C LEU A 251 21.45 -5.80 -3.41
N PHE A 252 20.61 -4.77 -3.38
CA PHE A 252 19.20 -4.91 -3.03
C PHE A 252 18.39 -5.01 -4.32
N ILE A 253 17.58 -6.05 -4.43
CA ILE A 253 16.83 -6.36 -5.66
C ILE A 253 15.33 -6.25 -5.41
N VAL A 254 14.63 -5.79 -6.44
CA VAL A 254 13.18 -5.60 -6.48
C VAL A 254 12.64 -6.28 -7.72
N GLU A 255 12.10 -7.49 -7.56
CA GLU A 255 11.52 -8.25 -8.66
C GLU A 255 10.04 -7.91 -8.82
N VAL A 256 9.63 -7.50 -10.02
CA VAL A 256 8.25 -7.03 -10.27
C VAL A 256 7.22 -8.13 -10.04
N SER A 257 7.53 -9.36 -10.45
CA SER A 257 6.61 -10.50 -10.31
C SER A 257 6.49 -11.03 -8.89
N ALA A 258 7.47 -10.71 -8.04
CA ALA A 258 7.49 -11.14 -6.65
C ALA A 258 6.49 -10.31 -5.84
N ASP A 259 5.70 -10.99 -5.00
CA ASP A 259 4.81 -10.32 -4.04
C ASP A 259 5.56 -10.06 -2.73
N GLU A 260 6.71 -9.40 -2.82
CA GLU A 260 7.61 -9.18 -1.70
C GLU A 260 8.26 -7.80 -1.72
N PRO A 261 8.66 -7.26 -0.54
CA PRO A 261 9.52 -6.08 -0.49
C PRO A 261 10.93 -6.40 -1.01
N PRO A 262 11.75 -5.35 -1.27
CA PRO A 262 13.14 -5.51 -1.65
C PRO A 262 13.90 -6.47 -0.74
N ARG A 263 14.79 -7.27 -1.32
CA ARG A 263 15.63 -8.20 -0.58
C ARG A 263 17.09 -8.01 -0.94
N GLN A 264 17.97 -8.32 0.01
CA GLN A 264 19.39 -8.37 -0.25
C GLN A 264 19.73 -9.64 -1.03
N LEU A 265 20.48 -9.51 -2.11
CA LEU A 265 20.98 -10.63 -2.89
C LEU A 265 22.21 -11.23 -2.18
N MET A 266 22.14 -12.52 -1.85
CA MET A 266 23.24 -13.30 -1.26
C MET A 266 24.16 -13.79 -2.39
N GLY A 267 25.00 -12.91 -2.93
CA GLY A 267 25.94 -13.27 -4.01
C GLY A 267 26.01 -12.23 -5.11
N SER A 268 26.57 -12.64 -6.25
CA SER A 268 26.65 -11.80 -7.46
C SER A 268 25.35 -11.86 -8.25
N LEU A 269 25.04 -10.77 -8.94
CA LEU A 269 23.96 -10.76 -9.90
C LEU A 269 24.43 -11.39 -11.22
N ASP A 270 24.14 -12.67 -11.40
CA ASP A 270 24.62 -13.41 -12.58
C ASP A 270 23.65 -13.32 -13.76
N THR A 271 22.37 -13.04 -13.51
CA THR A 271 21.32 -12.98 -14.53
C THR A 271 20.46 -11.73 -14.35
N ALA A 272 20.12 -11.07 -15.46
CA ALA A 272 19.15 -9.98 -15.44
C ALA A 272 17.73 -10.52 -15.16
N PHE A 273 16.89 -9.68 -14.57
CA PHE A 273 15.51 -10.02 -14.21
C PHE A 273 14.58 -8.84 -14.47
N ARG A 274 13.27 -9.09 -14.47
CA ARG A 274 12.26 -8.04 -14.63
C ARG A 274 12.07 -7.29 -13.30
N GLY A 275 12.72 -6.14 -13.18
CA GLY A 275 12.63 -5.30 -12.00
C GLY A 275 13.79 -4.33 -11.92
N TRP A 276 14.22 -4.02 -10.69
CA TRP A 276 15.23 -3.01 -10.44
C TRP A 276 16.23 -3.44 -9.37
N VAL A 277 17.42 -2.87 -9.44
CA VAL A 277 18.37 -2.83 -8.33
C VAL A 277 18.11 -1.56 -7.53
N LEU A 278 17.75 -1.72 -6.25
CA LEU A 278 17.52 -0.61 -5.33
C LEU A 278 18.85 -0.16 -4.73
N ARG A 279 19.15 1.13 -4.83
CA ARG A 279 20.32 1.75 -4.19
C ARG A 279 19.89 2.83 -3.22
N PRO A 280 19.72 2.48 -1.93
CA PRO A 280 19.48 3.44 -0.88
C PRO A 280 20.71 4.34 -0.66
N PRO A 281 20.52 5.56 -0.11
CA PRO A 281 21.62 6.42 0.26
C PRO A 281 22.37 5.86 1.48
N TYR A 282 23.66 6.19 1.62
CA TYR A 282 24.50 5.70 2.72
C TYR A 282 23.91 5.95 4.13
N PRO A 283 23.35 7.13 4.46
CA PRO A 283 22.73 7.36 5.77
C PRO A 283 21.64 6.34 6.12
N TYR A 284 20.82 5.92 5.15
CA TYR A 284 19.80 4.90 5.36
C TYR A 284 20.42 3.53 5.72
N ILE A 285 21.48 3.13 5.01
CA ILE A 285 22.17 1.85 5.26
C ILE A 285 22.81 1.87 6.66
N HIS A 286 23.47 2.97 7.01
CA HIS A 286 24.12 3.14 8.31
C HIS A 286 23.13 3.04 9.49
N GLU A 287 21.92 3.62 9.36
CA GLU A 287 20.85 3.50 10.36
C GLU A 287 20.39 2.04 10.58
N LEU A 288 20.40 1.24 9.51
CA LEU A 288 20.05 -0.18 9.59
C LEU A 288 21.19 -1.04 10.17
N GLU A 289 22.45 -0.62 10.02
CA GLU A 289 23.62 -1.32 10.57
C GLU A 289 23.88 -0.99 12.06
N SER A 290 23.47 0.19 12.53
CA SER A 290 23.73 0.69 13.88
C SER A 290 22.80 0.09 14.95
N GLY A 291 22.88 -1.23 15.17
CA GLY A 291 22.25 -1.96 16.31
C GLY A 291 23.31 -2.40 17.34
N PRO A 292 22.92 -2.74 18.59
CA PRO A 292 23.85 -2.98 19.71
C PRO A 292 24.74 -4.22 19.55
N PHE A 293 24.53 -5.01 18.51
CA PHE A 293 25.41 -6.08 18.11
C PHE A 293 25.68 -5.90 16.62
N GLY A 294 26.93 -5.57 16.28
CA GLY A 294 27.44 -5.43 14.92
C GLY A 294 27.47 -6.75 14.14
N ALA A 295 26.34 -7.46 14.09
CA ALA A 295 26.09 -8.45 13.07
C ALA A 295 25.87 -7.68 11.77
N SER A 296 26.97 -7.46 11.06
CA SER A 296 26.97 -6.87 9.73
C SER A 296 25.87 -7.53 8.89
N VAL A 297 25.01 -6.73 8.28
CA VAL A 297 24.09 -7.12 7.19
C VAL A 297 24.86 -7.80 6.04
N PHE A 298 26.19 -7.71 6.05
CA PHE A 298 27.11 -8.32 5.10
C PHE A 298 27.94 -9.47 5.68
N GLY A 299 27.46 -10.17 6.72
CA GLY A 299 28.07 -11.43 7.18
C GLY A 299 29.57 -11.28 7.42
N GLY A 300 29.95 -10.48 8.41
CA GLY A 300 31.35 -10.36 8.81
C GLY A 300 31.85 -11.67 9.41
N ARG A 301 32.47 -12.53 8.60
CA ARG A 301 33.57 -13.36 9.13
C ARG A 301 34.70 -12.39 9.46
N PRO A 302 35.21 -12.34 10.71
CA PRO A 302 36.42 -11.60 10.98
C PRO A 302 37.52 -12.21 10.12
N LEU A 303 38.19 -11.39 9.31
CA LEU A 303 39.46 -11.78 8.73
C LEU A 303 40.38 -12.09 9.93
N GLY A 304 40.69 -13.37 10.09
CA GLY A 304 41.73 -13.79 11.02
C GLY A 304 43.01 -13.05 10.64
N LEU A 305 43.42 -12.13 11.50
CA LEU A 305 44.82 -11.75 11.61
C LEU A 305 45.54 -12.99 12.13
N GLU A 306 45.93 -13.88 11.20
CA GLU A 306 47.02 -14.81 11.48
C GLU A 306 48.29 -13.96 11.59
N SER A 307 48.81 -14.01 12.81
CA SER A 307 50.09 -13.48 13.26
C SER A 307 51.24 -13.81 12.30
N LEU A 308 51.98 -12.78 11.89
CA LEU A 308 53.43 -12.82 11.71
C LEU A 308 54.03 -11.57 12.36
#